data_AF-V6I764-F1
#
_entry.id   AF-V6I764-F1
#
_cell.length_a   1.000
_cell.length_b   1.000
_cell.length_c   1.000
_cell.angle_alpha   90.00
_cell.angle_beta   90.00
_cell.angle_gamma   90.00
#
_symmetry.space_group_name_H-M   'P 1'
#
loop_
_entity.id
_entity.type
_entity.pdbx_description
1 polymer ?
#
loop_
_entity_poly.entity_id
_entity_poly.type
_entity_poly.pdbx_seq_one_letter_code
_entity_poly.pdbx_strand_id
1 'polypeptide(L)'
;MEIQGTQKHDDYQQAIASLPKEYVSIDEGFLKRHEVEIEVIKEFLSNKGGLHLIQVDEYSILCRIPSRETLSKVSERSKKLDPIEADIDFVNRCLVYPSAATFSGWTNNGAPGLASSISRKIFDLAKVNQEAVSKKL
;
A
#
# COMPACT_ATOMS: atom_id res chain seq x y z
N MET A 1 16.09 23.07 -27.30
CA MET A 1 16.54 22.55 -25.98
C MET A 1 15.42 21.67 -25.47
N GLU A 2 15.47 20.39 -25.83
CA GLU A 2 14.50 19.40 -25.38
C GLU A 2 14.97 18.85 -24.04
N ILE A 3 14.14 19.04 -23.02
CA ILE A 3 14.38 18.57 -21.67
C ILE A 3 14.10 17.06 -21.72
N GLN A 4 15.14 16.25 -21.90
CA GLN A 4 15.05 14.80 -21.75
C GLN A 4 14.68 14.49 -20.30
N GLY A 5 13.38 14.37 -20.04
CA GLY A 5 12.86 13.80 -18.81
C GLY A 5 13.29 12.34 -18.75
N THR A 6 14.22 12.02 -17.88
CA THR A 6 14.57 10.65 -17.52
C THR A 6 13.35 9.95 -16.94
N GLN A 7 12.54 9.30 -17.78
CA GLN A 7 11.68 8.21 -17.34
C GLN A 7 12.61 7.06 -16.93
N LYS A 8 12.90 6.96 -15.63
CA LYS A 8 13.86 5.99 -15.10
C LYS A 8 13.25 4.63 -14.77
N HIS A 9 11.92 4.50 -14.86
CA HIS A 9 11.19 3.27 -14.63
C HIS A 9 10.08 3.10 -15.68
N ASP A 10 10.26 2.15 -16.60
CA ASP A 10 9.22 1.74 -17.55
C ASP A 10 8.15 0.84 -16.87
N ASP A 11 8.41 0.37 -15.65
CA ASP A 11 7.56 -0.56 -14.91
C ASP A 11 7.44 -0.12 -13.43
N TYR A 12 6.20 0.01 -12.95
CA TYR A 12 5.90 0.32 -11.56
C TYR A 12 6.53 -0.68 -10.57
N GLN A 13 6.74 -1.94 -10.97
CA GLN A 13 7.43 -2.94 -10.15
C GLN A 13 8.89 -2.55 -9.90
N GLN A 14 9.57 -1.94 -10.88
CA GLN A 14 10.93 -1.45 -10.71
C GLN A 14 10.98 -0.23 -9.77
N ALA A 15 9.97 0.65 -9.84
CA ALA A 15 9.85 1.77 -8.91
C ALA A 15 9.67 1.28 -7.46
N ILE A 16 8.82 0.26 -7.23
CA ILE A 16 8.66 -0.37 -5.92
C ILE A 16 9.99 -1.01 -5.45
N ALA A 17 10.68 -1.73 -6.35
CA ALA A 17 11.96 -2.36 -6.04
C ALA A 17 13.10 -1.37 -5.74
N SER A 18 12.94 -0.10 -6.15
CA SER A 18 13.91 0.98 -5.94
C SER A 18 13.69 1.70 -4.61
N LEU A 19 12.56 1.46 -3.93
CA LEU A 19 12.35 1.92 -2.56
C LEU A 19 13.32 1.20 -1.58
N PRO A 20 13.62 1.81 -0.41
CA PRO A 20 14.52 1.21 0.56
C PRO A 20 14.11 -0.22 0.96
N LYS A 21 15.07 -1.14 1.04
CA LYS A 21 14.78 -2.51 1.50
C LYS A 21 14.54 -2.57 3.00
N GLU A 22 15.32 -1.78 3.74
CA GLU A 22 15.13 -1.58 5.18
C GLU A 22 14.08 -0.49 5.42
N TYR A 23 13.41 -0.58 6.56
CA TYR A 23 12.42 0.42 6.90
C TYR A 23 13.06 1.77 7.19
N VAL A 24 12.52 2.78 6.52
CA VAL A 24 12.76 4.19 6.75
C VAL A 24 11.39 4.83 6.94
N SER A 25 11.25 5.68 7.97
CA SER A 25 10.00 6.38 8.23
C SER A 25 9.55 7.18 6.99
N ILE A 26 8.24 7.18 6.73
CA ILE A 26 7.65 7.90 5.59
C ILE A 26 7.33 9.33 6.04
N ASP A 27 8.37 10.17 6.08
CA ASP A 27 8.25 11.61 6.33
C ASP A 27 8.40 12.43 5.03
N GLU A 28 8.31 13.77 5.12
CA GLU A 28 8.50 14.65 3.96
C GLU A 28 9.86 14.47 3.29
N GLY A 29 10.90 14.14 4.06
CA GLY A 29 12.25 13.87 3.56
C GLY A 29 12.31 12.57 2.75
N PHE A 30 11.62 11.52 3.21
CA PHE A 30 11.44 10.28 2.44
C PHE A 30 10.70 10.54 1.14
N LEU A 31 9.56 11.23 1.20
CA LEU A 31 8.73 11.52 0.02
C LEU A 31 9.49 12.34 -1.02
N LYS A 32 10.27 13.33 -0.58
CA LYS A 32 11.10 14.16 -1.47
C LYS A 32 12.27 13.38 -2.08
N ARG A 33 12.90 12.48 -1.30
CA ARG A 33 14.04 11.68 -1.77
C ARG A 33 13.62 10.65 -2.81
N HIS A 34 12.42 10.10 -2.67
CA HIS A 34 11.88 9.04 -3.52
C HIS A 34 10.72 9.54 -4.40
N GLU A 35 10.68 10.84 -4.68
CA GLU A 35 9.59 11.49 -5.42
C GLU A 35 9.40 10.83 -6.79
N VAL A 36 10.49 10.54 -7.50
CA VAL A 36 10.44 9.94 -8.84
C VAL A 36 9.79 8.56 -8.79
N GLU A 37 10.20 7.69 -7.88
CA GLU A 37 9.64 6.36 -7.71
C GLU A 37 8.16 6.43 -7.28
N ILE A 38 7.84 7.32 -6.34
CA ILE A 38 6.49 7.51 -5.82
C ILE A 38 5.54 8.03 -6.91
N GLU A 39 5.97 8.97 -7.75
CA GLU A 39 5.14 9.50 -8.84
C GLU A 39 4.87 8.42 -9.90
N VAL A 40 5.86 7.58 -10.25
CA VAL A 40 5.63 6.43 -11.16
C VAL A 40 4.60 5.47 -10.57
N ILE A 41 4.70 5.16 -9.27
CA ILE A 41 3.74 4.28 -8.60
C ILE A 41 2.34 4.92 -8.56
N LYS A 42 2.25 6.21 -8.26
CA LYS A 42 0.98 6.96 -8.26
C LYS A 42 0.34 6.98 -9.63
N GLU A 43 1.10 7.26 -10.69
CA GLU A 43 0.62 7.29 -12.06
C GLU A 43 0.01 5.94 -12.44
N PHE A 44 0.71 4.83 -12.15
CA PHE A 44 0.21 3.48 -12.41
C PHE A 44 -1.05 3.13 -11.61
N LEU A 45 -1.16 3.63 -10.38
CA LEU A 45 -2.30 3.38 -9.49
C LEU A 45 -3.45 4.39 -9.65
N SER A 46 -3.29 5.45 -10.45
CA SER A 46 -4.29 6.52 -10.61
C SER A 46 -5.69 6.01 -10.96
N ASN A 47 -5.77 5.09 -11.92
CA ASN A 47 -7.01 4.44 -12.36
C ASN A 47 -7.42 3.24 -11.49
N LYS A 48 -6.68 2.96 -10.41
CA LYS A 48 -6.85 1.81 -9.49
C LYS A 48 -7.12 2.25 -8.05
N GLY A 49 -7.53 3.51 -7.86
CA GLY A 49 -7.83 4.09 -6.55
C GLY A 49 -6.66 4.82 -5.88
N GLY A 50 -5.48 4.84 -6.51
CA GLY A 50 -4.32 5.62 -6.08
C GLY A 50 -3.41 4.93 -5.05
N LEU A 51 -2.31 5.61 -4.76
CA LEU A 51 -1.37 5.29 -3.69
C LEU A 51 -1.74 6.09 -2.44
N HIS A 52 -1.79 5.43 -1.28
CA HIS A 52 -2.20 6.03 -0.02
C HIS A 52 -1.15 5.81 1.05
N LEU A 53 -0.95 6.84 1.88
CA LEU A 53 -0.18 6.77 3.12
C LEU A 53 -1.14 6.45 4.27
N ILE A 54 -0.87 5.36 4.99
CA ILE A 54 -1.58 5.03 6.22
C ILE A 54 -0.60 5.11 7.38
N GLN A 55 -0.99 5.87 8.41
CA GLN A 55 -0.24 6.01 9.65
C GLN A 55 -1.07 5.48 10.82
N VAL A 56 -0.44 4.65 11.65
CA VAL A 56 -0.98 4.10 12.89
C VAL A 56 0.15 4.12 13.91
N ASP A 57 0.00 4.93 14.95
CA ASP A 57 1.05 5.20 15.94
C ASP A 57 2.37 5.61 15.27
N GLU A 58 3.46 4.91 15.54
CA GLU A 58 4.78 5.14 14.92
C GLU A 58 4.97 4.46 13.56
N TYR A 59 4.01 3.63 13.13
CA TYR A 59 4.10 2.85 11.90
C TYR A 59 3.42 3.56 10.74
N SER A 60 4.17 3.68 9.65
CA SER A 60 3.67 4.25 8.39
C SER A 60 3.86 3.28 7.24
N ILE A 61 2.83 3.11 6.41
CA ILE A 61 2.87 2.30 5.20
C ILE A 61 2.39 3.08 3.97
N LEU A 62 2.91 2.74 2.80
CA LEU A 62 2.29 3.04 1.51
C LEU A 62 1.51 1.82 1.05
N CYS A 63 0.26 2.03 0.65
CA CYS A 63 -0.61 0.97 0.14
C CYS A 63 -1.41 1.40 -1.08
N ARG A 64 -1.77 0.41 -1.90
CA ARG A 64 -2.76 0.57 -2.98
C ARG A 64 -4.16 0.22 -2.48
N ILE A 65 -5.17 0.79 -3.10
CA ILE A 65 -6.56 0.37 -2.88
C ILE A 65 -6.76 -1.04 -3.46
N PRO A 66 -7.34 -1.99 -2.72
CA PRO A 66 -7.61 -3.32 -3.24
C PRO A 66 -8.65 -3.28 -4.35
N SER A 67 -8.41 -4.05 -5.42
CA SER A 67 -9.40 -4.27 -6.46
C SER A 67 -10.56 -5.16 -5.96
N ARG A 68 -11.70 -5.15 -6.66
CA ARG A 68 -12.80 -6.09 -6.38
C ARG A 68 -12.33 -7.55 -6.36
N GLU A 69 -11.45 -7.93 -7.29
CA GLU A 69 -10.87 -9.28 -7.32
C GLU A 69 -10.03 -9.58 -6.07
N THR A 70 -9.25 -8.59 -5.61
CA THR A 70 -8.44 -8.74 -4.38
C THR A 70 -9.35 -8.93 -3.16
N LEU A 71 -10.42 -8.14 -3.05
CA LEU A 71 -11.41 -8.26 -1.98
C LEU A 71 -12.08 -9.64 -1.98
N SER A 72 -12.48 -10.15 -3.15
CA SER A 72 -13.06 -11.49 -3.27
C SER A 72 -12.08 -12.57 -2.80
N LYS A 73 -10.83 -12.54 -3.29
CA LYS A 73 -9.78 -13.51 -2.89
C LYS A 73 -9.49 -13.48 -1.39
N VAL A 74 -9.42 -12.28 -0.81
CA VAL A 74 -9.21 -12.09 0.63
C VAL A 74 -10.39 -12.64 1.41
N SER A 75 -11.62 -12.37 0.99
CA SER A 75 -12.83 -12.87 1.65
C SER A 75 -12.93 -14.40 1.63
N GLU A 76 -12.44 -15.06 0.57
CA GLU A 76 -12.40 -16.52 0.52
C GLU A 76 -11.30 -17.10 1.42
N ARG A 77 -10.13 -16.47 1.42
CA ARG A 77 -8.98 -16.94 2.18
C ARG A 77 -9.14 -16.71 3.69
N SER A 78 -9.73 -15.59 4.09
CA SER A 78 -9.96 -15.23 5.50
C SER A 78 -10.83 -16.25 6.23
N LYS A 79 -11.69 -17.01 5.53
CA LYS A 79 -12.48 -18.11 6.11
C LYS A 79 -11.62 -19.27 6.64
N LYS A 80 -10.35 -19.35 6.23
CA LYS A 80 -9.41 -20.42 6.56
C LYS A 80 -8.27 -19.98 7.47
N LEU A 81 -8.21 -18.69 7.78
CA LEU A 81 -7.15 -18.08 8.59
C LEU A 81 -7.73 -17.64 9.92
N ASP A 82 -6.88 -17.51 10.94
CA ASP A 82 -7.29 -16.78 12.12
C ASP A 82 -7.48 -15.28 11.79
N PRO A 83 -8.21 -14.50 12.62
CA PRO A 83 -8.49 -13.10 12.33
C PRO A 83 -7.25 -12.23 12.11
N ILE A 84 -6.17 -12.48 12.85
CA ILE A 84 -4.94 -11.68 12.78
C ILE A 84 -4.19 -12.03 11.48
N GLU A 85 -4.07 -13.32 11.16
CA GLU A 85 -3.50 -13.79 9.90
C GLU A 85 -4.27 -13.28 8.69
N ALA A 86 -5.61 -13.21 8.79
CA ALA A 86 -6.45 -12.65 7.73
C ALA A 86 -6.17 -11.16 7.52
N ASP A 87 -6.03 -10.37 8.59
CA ASP A 87 -5.65 -8.96 8.50
C ASP A 87 -4.24 -8.79 7.92
N ILE A 88 -3.27 -9.59 8.35
CA ILE A 88 -1.90 -9.55 7.81
C ILE A 88 -1.88 -9.90 6.31
N ASP A 89 -2.57 -10.97 5.88
CA ASP A 89 -2.67 -11.34 4.46
C ASP A 89 -3.32 -10.22 3.65
N PHE A 90 -4.37 -9.59 4.19
CA PHE A 90 -5.03 -8.48 3.51
C PHE A 90 -4.12 -7.27 3.35
N VAL A 91 -3.45 -6.84 4.43
CA VAL A 91 -2.50 -5.71 4.37
C VAL A 91 -1.38 -6.01 3.38
N ASN A 92 -0.77 -7.20 3.45
CA ASN A 92 0.33 -7.59 2.56
C ASN A 92 -0.05 -7.58 1.07
N ARG A 93 -1.30 -7.88 0.71
CA ARG A 93 -1.78 -7.79 -0.69
C ARG A 93 -1.92 -6.36 -1.18
N CYS A 94 -2.10 -5.42 -0.27
CA CYS A 94 -2.28 -3.99 -0.54
C CYS A 94 -0.98 -3.21 -0.34
N LEU A 95 0.02 -3.80 0.30
CA LEU A 95 1.26 -3.16 0.69
C LEU A 95 2.13 -2.82 -0.51
N VAL A 96 2.64 -1.59 -0.53
CA VAL A 96 3.66 -1.10 -1.47
C VAL A 96 4.97 -0.88 -0.74
N TYR A 97 4.90 -0.28 0.45
CA TYR A 97 6.04 -0.05 1.34
C TYR A 97 5.57 -0.09 2.80
N PRO A 98 6.30 -0.68 3.75
CA PRO A 98 7.57 -1.40 3.57
C PRO A 98 7.39 -2.77 2.92
N SER A 99 8.41 -3.63 2.99
CA SER A 99 8.27 -5.02 2.58
C SER A 99 7.27 -5.79 3.48
N ALA A 100 6.63 -6.83 2.93
CA ALA A 100 5.76 -7.72 3.71
C ALA A 100 6.48 -8.39 4.89
N ALA A 101 7.78 -8.68 4.75
CA ALA A 101 8.58 -9.24 5.84
C ALA A 101 8.75 -8.23 6.99
N THR A 102 9.00 -6.96 6.66
CA THR A 102 9.08 -5.87 7.64
C THR A 102 7.75 -5.70 8.36
N PHE A 103 6.65 -5.64 7.61
CA PHE A 103 5.32 -5.46 8.18
C PHE A 103 4.94 -6.61 9.13
N SER A 104 5.10 -7.86 8.69
CA SER A 104 4.87 -9.03 9.52
C SER A 104 5.80 -9.07 10.75
N GLY A 105 7.02 -8.53 10.62
CA GLY A 105 7.94 -8.36 11.73
C GLY A 105 7.37 -7.46 12.83
N TRP A 106 6.73 -6.34 12.47
CA TRP A 106 6.10 -5.44 13.44
C TRP A 106 4.94 -6.10 14.19
N THR A 107 4.08 -6.82 13.45
CA THR A 107 2.92 -7.48 14.04
C THR A 107 3.34 -8.59 15.00
N ASN A 108 4.42 -9.31 14.69
CA ASN A 108 4.93 -10.41 15.50
C ASN A 108 5.76 -9.93 16.72
N ASN A 109 6.33 -8.73 16.68
CA ASN A 109 7.30 -8.24 17.68
C ASN A 109 6.77 -7.13 18.60
N GLY A 110 5.44 -7.04 18.79
CA GLY A 110 4.87 -6.18 19.83
C GLY A 110 3.71 -5.29 19.40
N ALA A 111 3.32 -5.28 18.13
CA ALA A 111 2.18 -4.51 17.63
C ALA A 111 1.07 -5.40 17.04
N PRO A 112 0.48 -6.35 17.80
CA PRO A 112 -0.52 -7.28 17.26
C PRO A 112 -1.79 -6.59 16.74
N GLY A 113 -2.17 -5.44 17.32
CA GLY A 113 -3.32 -4.65 16.87
C GLY A 113 -3.06 -3.80 15.61
N LEU A 114 -1.82 -3.75 15.12
CA LEU A 114 -1.43 -2.94 13.97
C LEU A 114 -2.10 -3.44 12.69
N ALA A 115 -2.11 -4.76 12.48
CA ALA A 115 -2.71 -5.38 11.30
C ALA A 115 -4.19 -5.02 11.16
N SER A 116 -4.97 -5.19 12.24
CA SER A 116 -6.39 -4.84 12.24
C SER A 116 -6.64 -3.35 12.02
N SER A 117 -5.82 -2.49 12.63
CA SER A 117 -5.94 -1.03 12.48
C SER A 117 -5.69 -0.57 11.06
N ILE A 118 -4.65 -1.10 10.42
CA ILE A 118 -4.31 -0.79 9.03
C ILE A 118 -5.33 -1.41 8.08
N SER A 119 -5.69 -2.69 8.28
CA SER A 119 -6.70 -3.42 7.52
C SER A 119 -8.01 -2.62 7.45
N ARG A 120 -8.50 -2.11 8.58
CA ARG A 120 -9.70 -1.26 8.63
C ARG A 120 -9.55 0.02 7.79
N LYS A 121 -8.43 0.73 7.93
CA LYS A 121 -8.17 1.95 7.14
C LYS A 121 -8.14 1.66 5.63
N ILE A 122 -7.53 0.56 5.21
CA ILE A 122 -7.54 0.13 3.79
C ILE A 122 -8.96 -0.16 3.32
N PHE A 123 -9.76 -0.86 4.15
CA PHE A 123 -11.16 -1.14 3.83
C PHE A 123 -11.99 0.14 3.67
N ASP A 124 -11.81 1.12 4.54
CA ASP A 124 -12.55 2.38 4.47
C ASP A 124 -12.16 3.19 3.23
N LEU A 125 -10.87 3.22 2.87
CA LEU A 125 -10.44 3.80 1.60
C LEU A 125 -11.06 3.08 0.39
N ALA A 126 -11.17 1.75 0.43
CA ALA A 126 -11.80 0.98 -0.63
C ALA A 126 -13.29 1.30 -0.80
N LYS A 127 -14.02 1.52 0.31
CA LYS A 127 -15.43 1.95 0.28
C LYS A 127 -15.57 3.33 -0.37
N VAL A 128 -14.80 4.31 0.10
CA VAL A 128 -14.82 5.67 -0.44
C VAL A 128 -14.54 5.66 -1.95
N ASN A 129 -13.56 4.86 -2.39
CA ASN A 129 -13.24 4.73 -3.80
C ASN A 129 -14.40 4.11 -4.61
N GLN A 130 -15.08 3.08 -4.08
CA GLN A 130 -16.24 2.49 -4.74
C GLN A 130 -17.42 3.47 -4.85
N GLU A 131 -17.66 4.28 -3.82
CA GLU A 131 -18.70 5.31 -3.83
C GLU A 131 -18.38 6.42 -4.84
N ALA A 132 -17.13 6.87 -4.90
CA ALA A 132 -16.68 7.88 -5.84
C ALA A 132 -16.78 7.42 -7.30
N VAL A 133 -16.46 6.15 -7.58
CA VAL A 133 -16.61 5.56 -8.92
C VAL A 133 -18.09 5.41 -9.28
N SER A 134 -18.93 4.96 -8.34
CA SER A 134 -20.37 4.75 -8.60
C SER A 134 -21.11 6.06 -8.89
N LYS A 135 -20.66 7.19 -8.33
CA LYS A 135 -21.23 8.53 -8.58
C LYS A 135 -20.79 9.18 -9.89
N LYS A 136 -19.76 8.63 -10.56
CA LYS A 136 -19.24 9.13 -11.84
C LYS A 136 -19.89 8.45 -13.06
N LEU A 137 -20.72 7.44 -12.83
CA LEU A 137 -21.52 6.71 -13.82
C LEU A 137 -22.97 7.23 -13.80
#